data_AF-A0A653LB69-F1
#
_entry.id   AF-A0A653LB69-F1
#
_cell.length_a   1.000
_cell.length_b   1.000
_cell.length_c   1.000
_cell.angle_alpha   90.00
_cell.angle_beta   90.00
_cell.angle_gamma   90.00
#
_symmetry.space_group_name_H-M   'P 1'
#
loop_
_entity.id
_entity.type
_entity.pdbx_description
1 polymer ?
#
loop_
_entity_poly.entity_id
_entity_poly.type
_entity_poly.pdbx_seq_one_letter_code
_entity_poly.pdbx_strand_id
1 'polypeptide(L)'
;MKPVFWLLLGLLSAMPACAQSAPVAVTAETLQTHQRYLAGRLQEGQFAAIDSLLATLSRERREFLLLQLLRDIPATTPASPALQQWVEAQADKAPEWLMEQQVDGFLVQQPVYDFAAQARQLLGEWQLQSLMQRYRQQLAQGSFQLKSIYYSSNPDLATQQQALLLALDTLPQPIWMREAQALASQNIYLPDNHLLFHLLQRTGEPALYSMLWRRPADQDALRALSTINRFHHGSAASDLLIAASGNEGLKGAALRQLSALSPLPPQAQKYLLAELSNRQYGALVAGLLMEVDEPQLLSALARRLGQRDMPPIAPSLLPDSGTPDGQPGL
;
A
#
# COMPACT_ATOMS: atom_id res chain seq x y z
N MET A 1 23.82 -63.87 81.40
CA MET A 1 23.82 -65.19 80.74
C MET A 1 23.53 -64.98 79.25
N LYS A 2 24.39 -65.47 78.36
CA LYS A 2 24.07 -65.74 76.93
C LYS A 2 23.35 -67.11 76.84
N PRO A 3 22.80 -67.58 75.69
CA PRO A 3 22.52 -66.97 74.37
C PRO A 3 21.02 -67.15 73.97
N VAL A 4 20.53 -66.80 72.77
CA VAL A 4 20.38 -67.70 71.60
C VAL A 4 20.02 -66.88 70.35
N PHE A 5 20.62 -67.33 69.26
CA PHE A 5 20.62 -66.91 67.86
C PHE A 5 19.30 -67.20 67.13
N TRP A 6 18.96 -66.43 66.08
CA TRP A 6 18.49 -66.89 64.75
C TRP A 6 18.12 -65.62 63.93
N LEU A 7 19.02 -65.12 63.08
CA LEU A 7 19.06 -65.38 61.63
C LEU A 7 17.74 -65.13 60.91
N LEU A 8 17.65 -63.99 60.20
CA LEU A 8 17.06 -63.99 58.87
C LEU A 8 17.76 -62.96 57.98
N LEU A 9 18.42 -63.54 56.98
CA LEU A 9 19.11 -62.94 55.85
C LEU A 9 18.09 -62.19 54.97
N GLY A 10 18.38 -60.93 54.66
CA GLY A 10 17.72 -60.18 53.59
C GLY A 10 18.79 -59.40 52.84
N LEU A 11 19.18 -59.92 51.67
CA LEU A 11 20.23 -59.42 50.79
C LEU A 11 20.09 -57.90 50.51
N LEU A 12 21.08 -57.12 50.96
CA LEU A 12 21.39 -55.81 50.39
C LEU A 12 22.70 -55.95 49.60
N SER A 13 22.53 -56.25 48.32
CA SER A 13 23.59 -56.21 47.32
C SER A 13 24.14 -54.78 47.25
N ALA A 14 25.46 -54.69 47.32
CA ALA A 14 26.23 -53.50 47.05
C ALA A 14 25.88 -52.88 45.69
N MET A 15 25.99 -51.56 45.64
CA MET A 15 25.78 -50.73 44.45
C MET A 15 26.62 -51.20 43.24
N PRO A 16 26.17 -50.81 42.04
CA PRO A 16 26.99 -49.84 41.32
C PRO A 16 26.22 -48.53 41.23
N ALA A 17 26.85 -47.47 41.72
CA ALA A 17 26.51 -46.11 41.34
C ALA A 17 26.86 -45.96 39.86
N CYS A 18 25.96 -46.39 38.97
CA CYS A 18 25.88 -45.78 37.66
C CYS A 18 25.35 -44.37 37.91
N ALA A 19 26.28 -43.41 37.94
CA ALA A 19 25.97 -42.01 37.75
C ALA A 19 25.22 -41.88 36.42
N GLN A 20 23.90 -41.97 36.46
CA GLN A 20 23.06 -41.38 35.44
C GLN A 20 23.34 -39.90 35.55
N SER A 21 24.15 -39.40 34.62
CA SER A 21 24.30 -37.98 34.38
C SER A 21 22.90 -37.36 34.36
N ALA A 22 22.60 -36.56 35.37
CA ALA A 22 21.40 -35.75 35.39
C ALA A 22 21.30 -35.00 34.04
N PRO A 23 20.11 -34.85 33.45
CA PRO A 23 19.97 -33.97 32.29
C PRO A 23 20.46 -32.60 32.72
N VAL A 24 21.55 -32.13 32.10
CA VAL A 24 22.13 -30.82 32.39
C VAL A 24 20.99 -29.81 32.36
N ALA A 25 20.73 -29.17 33.51
CA ALA A 25 19.78 -28.08 33.57
C ALA A 25 20.27 -27.01 32.61
N VAL A 26 19.57 -26.87 31.49
CA VAL A 26 19.95 -25.95 30.43
C VAL A 26 19.59 -24.56 30.90
N THR A 27 20.60 -23.87 31.41
CA THR A 27 20.52 -22.48 31.85
C THR A 27 20.51 -21.55 30.63
N ALA A 28 20.03 -20.31 30.81
CA ALA A 28 20.07 -19.28 29.76
C ALA A 28 21.48 -19.10 29.15
N GLU A 29 22.54 -19.37 29.93
CA GLU A 29 23.94 -19.32 29.50
C GLU A 29 24.28 -20.37 28.43
N THR A 30 23.77 -21.60 28.59
CA THR A 30 23.97 -22.64 27.59
C THR A 30 23.30 -22.28 26.28
N LEU A 31 22.09 -21.69 26.31
CA LEU A 31 21.37 -21.27 25.12
C LEU A 31 22.10 -20.13 24.38
N GLN A 32 22.62 -19.15 25.12
CA GLN A 32 23.46 -18.09 24.53
C GLN A 32 24.73 -18.65 23.88
N THR A 33 25.34 -19.68 24.46
CA THR A 33 26.53 -20.33 23.89
C THR A 33 26.20 -21.00 22.57
N HIS A 34 25.07 -21.71 22.48
CA HIS A 34 24.59 -22.30 21.22
C HIS A 34 24.29 -21.21 20.19
N GLN A 35 23.65 -20.10 20.57
CA GLN A 35 23.36 -19.00 19.66
C GLN A 35 24.64 -18.38 19.06
N ARG A 36 25.65 -18.08 19.89
CA ARG A 36 26.93 -17.55 19.40
C ARG A 36 27.64 -18.52 18.46
N TYR A 37 27.65 -19.81 18.80
CA TYR A 37 28.23 -20.84 17.94
C TYR A 37 27.53 -20.90 16.58
N LEU A 38 26.19 -20.93 16.59
CA LEU A 38 25.39 -20.98 15.37
C LEU A 38 25.56 -19.74 14.51
N ALA A 39 25.62 -18.54 15.11
CA ALA A 39 25.88 -17.30 14.40
C ALA A 39 27.26 -17.30 13.70
N GLY A 40 28.30 -17.81 14.38
CA GLY A 40 29.62 -17.97 13.76
C GLY A 40 29.60 -18.93 12.57
N ARG A 41 28.92 -20.08 12.70
CA ARG A 41 28.78 -21.06 11.61
C ARG A 41 27.96 -20.54 10.44
N LEU A 42 26.97 -19.70 10.71
CA LEU A 42 26.17 -19.03 9.68
C LEU A 42 27.03 -18.08 8.84
N GLN A 43 27.89 -17.29 9.49
CA GLN A 43 28.84 -16.39 8.80
C GLN A 43 29.86 -17.17 7.95
N GLU A 44 30.30 -18.34 8.42
CA GLU A 44 31.22 -19.22 7.70
C GLU A 44 30.52 -20.06 6.61
N GLY A 45 29.19 -20.00 6.48
CA GLY A 45 28.43 -20.79 5.50
C GLY A 45 28.40 -22.30 5.80
N GLN A 46 28.63 -22.70 7.05
CA GLN A 46 28.69 -24.10 7.48
C GLN A 46 27.30 -24.64 7.88
N PHE A 47 26.38 -24.66 6.92
CA PHE A 47 24.96 -25.02 7.15
C PHE A 47 24.77 -26.45 7.67
N ALA A 48 25.57 -27.41 7.22
CA ALA A 48 25.52 -28.78 7.74
C ALA A 48 25.87 -28.86 9.24
N ALA A 49 26.80 -28.02 9.71
CA ALA A 49 27.17 -27.97 11.12
C ALA A 49 26.02 -27.38 11.96
N ILE A 50 25.32 -26.36 11.42
CA ILE A 50 24.11 -25.80 12.03
C ILE A 50 23.04 -26.89 12.19
N ASP A 51 22.70 -27.58 11.11
CA ASP A 51 21.67 -28.63 11.13
C ASP A 51 22.04 -29.78 12.07
N SER A 52 23.32 -30.15 12.12
CA SER A 52 23.81 -31.20 13.04
C SER A 52 23.61 -30.83 14.50
N LEU A 53 23.91 -29.58 14.90
CA LEU A 53 23.72 -29.12 16.28
C LEU A 53 22.23 -29.05 16.61
N LEU A 54 21.43 -28.45 15.71
CA LEU A 54 19.98 -28.33 15.87
C LEU A 54 19.28 -29.69 16.03
N ALA A 55 19.79 -30.74 15.38
CA ALA A 55 19.27 -32.10 15.51
C ALA A 55 19.52 -32.74 16.90
N THR A 56 20.51 -32.26 17.66
CA THR A 56 20.80 -32.77 19.02
C THR A 56 19.93 -32.15 20.10
N LEU A 57 19.20 -31.07 19.79
CA LEU A 57 18.44 -30.28 20.76
C LEU A 57 16.99 -30.77 20.88
N SER A 58 16.33 -30.41 21.99
CA SER A 58 14.88 -30.59 22.13
C SER A 58 14.12 -29.72 21.11
N ARG A 59 12.91 -30.16 20.71
CA ARG A 59 12.08 -29.49 19.70
C ARG A 59 11.90 -28.00 19.97
N GLU A 60 11.50 -27.65 21.19
CA GLU A 60 11.32 -26.26 21.64
C GLU A 60 12.58 -25.41 21.42
N ARG A 61 13.75 -25.88 21.86
CA ARG A 61 15.00 -25.13 21.77
C ARG A 61 15.51 -25.00 20.35
N ARG A 62 15.36 -26.08 19.57
CA ARG A 62 15.69 -26.11 18.15
C ARG A 62 14.92 -25.03 17.41
N GLU A 63 13.60 -24.98 17.57
CA GLU A 63 12.74 -24.02 16.86
C GLU A 63 12.95 -22.58 17.34
N PHE A 64 13.14 -22.38 18.64
CA PHE A 64 13.51 -21.07 19.18
C PHE A 64 14.83 -20.55 18.57
N LEU A 65 15.89 -21.37 18.60
CA LEU A 65 17.20 -20.97 18.07
C LEU A 65 17.15 -20.76 16.56
N LEU A 66 16.39 -21.57 15.83
CA LEU A 66 16.20 -21.41 14.38
C LEU A 66 15.53 -20.07 14.08
N LEU A 67 14.47 -19.72 14.81
CA LEU A 67 13.80 -18.43 14.66
C LEU A 67 14.75 -17.26 14.95
N GLN A 68 15.56 -17.34 16.02
CA GLN A 68 16.55 -16.31 16.33
C GLN A 68 17.59 -16.16 15.21
N LEU A 69 18.14 -17.28 14.71
CA LEU A 69 19.10 -17.25 13.60
C LEU A 69 18.53 -16.59 12.35
N LEU A 70 17.31 -16.94 11.97
CA LEU A 70 16.67 -16.35 10.78
C LEU A 70 16.41 -14.85 10.94
N ARG A 71 16.09 -14.39 12.16
CA ARG A 71 15.91 -12.96 12.46
C ARG A 71 17.22 -12.18 12.43
N ASP A 72 18.33 -12.83 12.77
CA ASP A 72 19.66 -12.21 12.79
C ASP A 72 20.27 -12.10 11.38
N ILE A 73 19.71 -12.79 10.37
CA ILE A 73 20.14 -12.65 8.97
C ILE A 73 19.69 -11.30 8.42
N PRO A 74 20.58 -10.51 7.79
CA PRO A 74 20.19 -9.23 7.22
C PRO A 74 19.23 -9.41 6.03
N ALA A 75 18.24 -8.51 5.96
CA ALA A 75 17.28 -8.38 4.86
C ALA A 75 17.90 -7.90 3.53
N THR A 76 19.23 -7.78 3.44
CA THR A 76 19.96 -7.45 2.21
C THR A 76 20.16 -8.69 1.34
N THR A 77 20.46 -8.51 0.06
CA THR A 77 20.73 -9.60 -0.90
C THR A 77 21.61 -10.70 -0.27
N PRO A 78 21.25 -11.99 -0.43
CA PRO A 78 21.92 -13.07 0.27
C PRO A 78 23.42 -13.09 -0.06
N ALA A 79 24.24 -13.25 0.97
CA ALA A 79 25.70 -13.24 0.83
C ALA A 79 26.21 -14.40 -0.02
N SER A 80 25.47 -15.52 -0.07
CA SER A 80 25.82 -16.68 -0.89
C SER A 80 24.57 -17.43 -1.35
N PRO A 81 24.63 -18.15 -2.50
CA PRO A 81 23.54 -19.01 -2.95
C PRO A 81 23.27 -20.18 -1.99
N ALA A 82 24.29 -20.66 -1.28
CA ALA A 82 24.15 -21.71 -0.28
C ALA A 82 23.32 -21.24 0.93
N LEU A 83 23.47 -19.98 1.35
CA LEU A 83 22.62 -19.38 2.38
C LEU A 83 21.16 -19.34 1.92
N GLN A 84 20.92 -18.93 0.67
CA GLN A 84 19.56 -18.90 0.12
C GLN A 84 18.92 -20.28 0.13
N GLN A 85 19.62 -21.30 -0.37
CA GLN A 85 19.14 -22.69 -0.38
C GLN A 85 18.87 -23.22 1.03
N TRP A 86 19.71 -22.88 2.02
CA TRP A 86 19.48 -23.30 3.38
C TRP A 86 18.22 -22.64 3.98
N VAL A 87 17.98 -21.35 3.71
CA VAL A 87 16.75 -20.66 4.16
C VAL A 87 15.51 -21.21 3.44
N GLU A 88 15.57 -21.50 2.15
CA GLU A 88 14.52 -22.21 1.40
C GLU A 88 14.18 -23.55 2.06
N ALA A 89 15.20 -24.34 2.42
CA ALA A 89 15.01 -25.59 3.13
C ALA A 89 14.38 -25.43 4.52
N GLN A 90 14.56 -24.29 5.20
CA GLN A 90 13.84 -24.00 6.46
C GLN A 90 12.40 -23.52 6.22
N ALA A 91 12.16 -22.76 5.16
CA ALA A 91 10.83 -22.28 4.76
C ALA A 91 9.85 -23.42 4.40
N ASP A 92 10.38 -24.53 3.89
CA ASP A 92 9.60 -25.72 3.52
C ASP A 92 9.25 -26.63 4.71
N LYS A 93 9.90 -26.45 5.85
CA LYS A 93 9.63 -27.26 7.06
C LYS A 93 8.39 -26.74 7.79
N ALA A 94 7.63 -27.65 8.40
CA ALA A 94 6.54 -27.31 9.30
C ALA A 94 7.06 -27.23 10.76
N PRO A 95 6.69 -26.21 11.54
CA PRO A 95 7.00 -26.19 12.97
C PRO A 95 6.30 -27.34 13.70
N GLU A 96 7.00 -27.99 14.64
CA GLU A 96 6.48 -29.13 15.41
C GLU A 96 6.03 -28.71 16.81
N TRP A 97 6.52 -27.59 17.35
CA TRP A 97 6.14 -27.10 18.68
C TRP A 97 4.90 -26.21 18.61
N LEU A 98 3.74 -26.82 18.83
CA LEU A 98 2.43 -26.17 18.73
C LEU A 98 1.83 -25.90 20.12
N MET A 99 1.06 -24.82 20.22
CA MET A 99 0.26 -24.45 21.38
C MET A 99 -1.20 -24.29 20.99
N GLU A 100 -2.10 -24.79 21.83
CA GLU A 100 -3.54 -24.60 21.68
C GLU A 100 -3.95 -23.24 22.23
N GLN A 101 -4.67 -22.47 21.41
CA GLN A 101 -5.22 -21.17 21.78
C GLN A 101 -6.69 -21.10 21.37
N GLN A 102 -7.50 -20.46 22.21
CA GLN A 102 -8.90 -20.20 21.88
C GLN A 102 -9.02 -18.84 21.20
N VAL A 103 -9.40 -18.82 19.93
CA VAL A 103 -9.61 -17.61 19.13
C VAL A 103 -11.07 -17.61 18.65
N ASP A 104 -11.82 -16.57 18.99
CA ASP A 104 -13.23 -16.39 18.62
C ASP A 104 -14.14 -17.60 18.94
N GLY A 105 -13.85 -18.28 20.06
CA GLY A 105 -14.61 -19.45 20.52
C GLY A 105 -14.15 -20.78 19.93
N PHE A 106 -13.19 -20.80 19.00
CA PHE A 106 -12.62 -22.00 18.40
C PHE A 106 -11.24 -22.32 18.99
N LEU A 107 -10.95 -23.62 19.19
CA LEU A 107 -9.60 -24.08 19.55
C LEU A 107 -8.76 -24.19 18.28
N VAL A 108 -7.66 -23.44 18.23
CA VAL A 108 -6.71 -23.43 17.12
C VAL A 108 -5.34 -23.86 17.64
N GLN A 109 -4.67 -24.73 16.89
CA GLN A 109 -3.26 -25.08 17.14
C GLN A 109 -2.37 -24.16 16.30
N GLN A 110 -1.48 -23.43 16.96
CA GLN A 110 -0.54 -22.51 16.31
C GLN A 110 0.90 -22.80 16.74
N PRO A 111 1.88 -22.59 15.85
CA PRO A 111 3.28 -22.74 16.21
C PRO A 111 3.68 -21.68 17.23
N VAL A 112 4.38 -22.09 18.29
CA VAL A 112 4.94 -21.16 19.27
C VAL A 112 6.08 -20.35 18.66
N TYR A 113 6.87 -20.99 17.79
CA TYR A 113 7.99 -20.38 17.06
C TYR A 113 7.83 -20.64 15.57
N ASP A 114 7.25 -19.69 14.84
CA ASP A 114 7.03 -19.82 13.40
C ASP A 114 8.28 -19.44 12.59
N PHE A 115 9.31 -20.29 12.70
CA PHE A 115 10.55 -20.10 11.95
C PHE A 115 10.34 -20.24 10.43
N ALA A 116 9.36 -21.03 9.99
CA ALA A 116 9.07 -21.25 8.58
C ALA A 116 8.49 -19.98 7.94
N ALA A 117 7.56 -19.30 8.62
CA ALA A 117 7.08 -17.99 8.17
C ALA A 117 8.20 -16.94 8.14
N GLN A 118 9.07 -16.91 9.15
CA GLN A 118 10.22 -16.00 9.15
C GLN A 118 11.17 -16.26 7.96
N ALA A 119 11.43 -17.52 7.62
CA ALA A 119 12.24 -17.88 6.46
C ALA A 119 11.59 -17.40 5.15
N ARG A 120 10.27 -17.61 4.98
CA ARG A 120 9.54 -17.13 3.79
C ARG A 120 9.55 -15.61 3.68
N GLN A 121 9.39 -14.90 4.80
CA GLN A 121 9.49 -13.44 4.83
C GLN A 121 10.88 -12.99 4.33
N LEU A 122 11.94 -13.58 4.87
CA LEU A 122 13.32 -13.26 4.48
C LEU A 122 13.58 -13.51 2.98
N LEU A 123 13.08 -14.63 2.44
CA LEU A 123 13.16 -14.92 1.00
C LEU A 123 12.42 -13.87 0.16
N GLY A 124 11.24 -13.43 0.60
CA GLY A 124 10.48 -12.36 -0.05
C GLY A 124 11.22 -11.02 -0.03
N GLU A 125 11.85 -10.68 1.09
CA GLU A 125 12.66 -9.46 1.22
C GLU A 125 13.89 -9.49 0.29
N TRP A 126 14.58 -10.62 0.21
CA TRP A 126 15.69 -10.81 -0.73
C TRP A 126 15.26 -10.70 -2.18
N GLN A 127 14.13 -11.31 -2.54
CA GLN A 127 13.56 -11.20 -3.88
C GLN A 127 13.26 -9.72 -4.20
N LEU A 128 12.57 -9.02 -3.30
CA LEU A 128 12.26 -7.59 -3.44
C LEU A 128 13.52 -6.74 -3.64
N GLN A 129 14.55 -6.95 -2.82
CA GLN A 129 15.83 -6.24 -2.93
C GLN A 129 16.54 -6.52 -4.26
N SER A 130 16.55 -7.78 -4.71
CA SER A 130 17.17 -8.15 -5.98
C SER A 130 16.47 -7.49 -7.18
N LEU A 131 15.13 -7.43 -7.15
CA LEU A 131 14.33 -6.76 -8.16
C LEU A 131 14.56 -5.25 -8.14
N MET A 132 14.56 -4.64 -6.95
CA MET A 132 14.81 -3.21 -6.78
C MET A 132 16.17 -2.81 -7.37
N GLN A 133 17.25 -3.55 -7.06
CA GLN A 133 18.58 -3.28 -7.61
C GLN A 133 18.61 -3.43 -9.13
N ARG A 134 17.99 -4.49 -9.66
CA ARG A 134 17.90 -4.71 -11.11
C ARG A 134 17.14 -3.59 -11.82
N TYR A 135 15.98 -3.21 -11.30
CA TYR A 135 15.16 -2.13 -11.87
C TYR A 135 15.88 -0.80 -11.77
N ARG A 136 16.55 -0.50 -10.66
CA ARG A 136 17.36 0.70 -10.52
C ARG A 136 18.43 0.80 -11.61
N GLN A 137 19.13 -0.30 -11.90
CA GLN A 137 20.14 -0.34 -12.97
C GLN A 137 19.50 -0.15 -14.35
N GLN A 138 18.42 -0.85 -14.64
CA GLN A 138 17.71 -0.76 -15.93
C GLN A 138 17.12 0.65 -16.16
N LEU A 139 16.57 1.26 -15.10
CA LEU A 139 16.09 2.63 -15.12
C LEU A 139 17.25 3.61 -15.30
N ALA A 140 18.37 3.44 -14.58
CA ALA A 140 19.54 4.29 -14.80
C ALA A 140 20.04 4.24 -16.25
N GLN A 141 20.00 3.06 -16.88
CA GLN A 141 20.44 2.83 -18.25
C GLN A 141 19.38 3.20 -19.30
N GLY A 142 18.13 3.48 -18.90
CA GLY A 142 17.02 3.74 -19.82
C GLY A 142 16.56 2.51 -20.62
N SER A 143 16.89 1.30 -20.15
CA SER A 143 16.51 0.03 -20.78
C SER A 143 15.29 -0.62 -20.13
N PHE A 144 14.72 0.01 -19.11
CA PHE A 144 13.58 -0.53 -18.36
C PHE A 144 12.30 -0.55 -19.21
N GLN A 145 11.57 -1.66 -19.16
CA GLN A 145 10.35 -1.84 -19.93
C GLN A 145 9.16 -2.07 -19.00
N LEU A 146 8.30 -1.07 -18.86
CA LEU A 146 7.10 -1.14 -18.01
C LEU A 146 6.16 -2.29 -18.40
N LYS A 147 6.04 -2.58 -19.70
CA LYS A 147 5.23 -3.70 -20.22
C LYS A 147 5.64 -5.07 -19.71
N SER A 148 6.89 -5.24 -19.24
CA SER A 148 7.35 -6.51 -18.69
C SER A 148 6.70 -6.85 -17.34
N ILE A 149 6.21 -5.84 -16.61
CA ILE A 149 5.54 -6.00 -15.32
C ILE A 149 4.03 -5.92 -15.50
N TYR A 150 3.57 -4.95 -16.29
CA TYR A 150 2.15 -4.61 -16.42
C TYR A 150 1.47 -5.41 -17.55
N TYR A 151 1.27 -6.70 -17.30
CA TYR A 151 0.43 -7.59 -18.12
C TYR A 151 -0.62 -8.28 -17.25
N SER A 152 -1.74 -8.69 -17.85
CA SER A 152 -2.94 -9.11 -17.11
C SER A 152 -2.76 -10.41 -16.29
N SER A 153 -1.82 -11.27 -16.65
CA SER A 153 -1.61 -12.59 -16.03
C SER A 153 -0.36 -12.66 -15.14
N ASN A 154 0.12 -11.52 -14.63
CA ASN A 154 1.31 -11.49 -13.78
C ASN A 154 0.96 -11.82 -12.31
N PRO A 155 1.34 -13.00 -11.78
CA PRO A 155 1.07 -13.33 -10.37
C PRO A 155 1.93 -12.49 -9.40
N ASP A 156 3.11 -12.03 -9.84
CA ASP A 156 4.08 -11.32 -9.01
C ASP A 156 3.95 -9.80 -9.15
N LEU A 157 2.87 -9.32 -9.76
CA LEU A 157 2.65 -7.91 -10.06
C LEU A 157 2.85 -7.03 -8.83
N ALA A 158 2.27 -7.40 -7.69
CA ALA A 158 2.35 -6.60 -6.46
C ALA A 158 3.81 -6.42 -5.99
N THR A 159 4.57 -7.52 -5.95
CA THR A 159 5.99 -7.51 -5.55
C THR A 159 6.85 -6.74 -6.55
N GLN A 160 6.63 -6.94 -7.85
CA GLN A 160 7.37 -6.24 -8.90
C GLN A 160 7.07 -4.73 -8.93
N GLN A 161 5.80 -4.36 -8.76
CA GLN A 161 5.38 -2.97 -8.64
C GLN A 161 6.00 -2.32 -7.40
N GLN A 162 5.95 -2.98 -6.24
CA GLN A 162 6.59 -2.49 -5.02
C GLN A 162 8.10 -2.27 -5.23
N ALA A 163 8.80 -3.23 -5.85
CA ALA A 163 10.21 -3.11 -6.18
C ALA A 163 10.51 -1.94 -7.12
N LEU A 164 9.64 -1.72 -8.13
CA LEU A 164 9.77 -0.60 -9.07
C LEU A 164 9.66 0.75 -8.37
N LEU A 165 8.66 0.91 -7.50
CA LEU A 165 8.43 2.16 -6.77
C LEU A 165 9.61 2.50 -5.84
N LEU A 166 10.07 1.50 -5.09
CA LEU A 166 11.27 1.63 -4.25
C LEU A 166 12.52 1.95 -5.08
N ALA A 167 12.67 1.33 -6.26
CA ALA A 167 13.78 1.64 -7.15
C ALA A 167 13.74 3.10 -7.63
N LEU A 168 12.56 3.59 -8.03
CA LEU A 168 12.35 4.98 -8.44
C LEU A 168 12.72 5.97 -7.33
N ASP A 169 12.37 5.70 -6.07
CA ASP A 169 12.68 6.58 -4.94
C ASP A 169 14.18 6.87 -4.75
N THR A 170 15.04 5.94 -5.17
CA THR A 170 16.50 6.08 -5.10
C THR A 170 17.12 6.83 -6.29
N LEU A 171 16.34 7.11 -7.33
CA LEU A 171 16.83 7.69 -8.59
C LEU A 171 16.69 9.22 -8.63
N PRO A 172 17.59 9.91 -9.36
CA PRO A 172 17.54 11.36 -9.52
C PRO A 172 16.34 11.81 -10.38
N GLN A 173 15.87 13.04 -10.13
CA GLN A 173 14.74 13.68 -10.81
C GLN A 173 14.72 13.61 -12.35
N PRO A 174 15.83 13.75 -13.12
CA PRO A 174 15.79 13.61 -14.58
C PRO A 174 15.27 12.24 -15.05
N ILE A 175 15.56 11.16 -14.31
CA ILE A 175 15.08 9.83 -14.66
C ILE A 175 13.57 9.75 -14.41
N TRP A 176 13.09 10.29 -13.30
CA TRP A 176 11.66 10.38 -13.03
C TRP A 176 10.89 11.08 -14.15
N MET A 177 11.39 12.22 -14.63
CA MET A 177 10.74 12.98 -15.70
C MET A 177 10.71 12.17 -17.00
N ARG A 178 11.82 11.48 -17.34
CA ARG A 178 11.89 10.62 -18.52
C ARG A 178 10.88 9.48 -18.44
N GLU A 179 10.82 8.77 -17.31
CA GLU A 179 9.89 7.66 -17.12
C GLU A 179 8.43 8.14 -17.11
N ALA A 180 8.15 9.31 -16.55
CA ALA A 180 6.82 9.92 -16.59
C ALA A 180 6.36 10.22 -18.02
N GLN A 181 7.22 10.89 -18.81
CA GLN A 181 6.94 11.16 -20.22
C GLN A 181 6.82 9.88 -21.05
N ALA A 182 7.72 8.91 -20.82
CA ALA A 182 7.70 7.63 -21.49
C ALA A 182 6.39 6.88 -21.19
N LEU A 183 5.95 6.83 -19.94
CA LEU A 183 4.69 6.21 -19.56
C LEU A 183 3.50 6.96 -20.19
N ALA A 184 3.48 8.30 -20.14
CA ALA A 184 2.40 9.10 -20.70
C ALA A 184 2.22 8.88 -22.23
N SER A 185 3.32 8.63 -22.95
CA SER A 185 3.29 8.34 -24.38
C SER A 185 2.88 6.89 -24.73
N GLN A 186 2.91 5.99 -23.75
CA GLN A 186 2.68 4.57 -23.96
C GLN A 186 1.22 4.20 -23.68
N ASN A 187 0.63 3.41 -24.58
CA ASN A 187 -0.65 2.77 -24.31
C ASN A 187 -0.41 1.45 -23.57
N ILE A 188 -0.37 1.50 -22.23
CA ILE A 188 -0.18 0.35 -21.35
C ILE A 188 -1.41 0.18 -20.47
N TYR A 189 -1.80 -1.08 -20.25
CA TYR A 189 -2.75 -1.43 -19.21
C TYR A 189 -2.07 -1.38 -17.85
N LEU A 190 -2.49 -0.49 -16.96
CA LEU A 190 -2.13 -0.53 -15.53
C LEU A 190 -3.36 -0.96 -14.73
N PRO A 191 -3.24 -1.92 -13.81
CA PRO A 191 -4.36 -2.43 -13.02
C PRO A 191 -4.83 -1.43 -11.96
N ASP A 192 -3.94 -0.58 -11.46
CA ASP A 192 -4.20 0.47 -10.47
C ASP A 192 -3.67 1.84 -10.96
N ASN A 193 -3.96 2.90 -10.19
CA ASN A 193 -3.43 4.24 -10.46
C ASN A 193 -2.18 4.57 -9.61
N HIS A 194 -1.66 3.61 -8.85
CA HIS A 194 -0.61 3.86 -7.86
C HIS A 194 0.70 4.32 -8.50
N LEU A 195 1.12 3.68 -9.61
CA LEU A 195 2.32 4.11 -10.36
C LEU A 195 2.18 5.53 -10.91
N LEU A 196 1.02 5.87 -11.48
CA LEU A 196 0.75 7.19 -12.05
C LEU A 196 0.85 8.26 -10.97
N PHE A 197 0.17 8.03 -9.85
CA PHE A 197 0.22 8.95 -8.71
C PHE A 197 1.65 9.11 -8.18
N HIS A 198 2.38 8.00 -8.00
CA HIS A 198 3.76 8.04 -7.52
C HIS A 198 4.65 8.92 -8.41
N LEU A 199 4.58 8.76 -9.73
CA LEU A 199 5.33 9.60 -10.68
C LEU A 199 4.87 11.06 -10.64
N LEU A 200 3.57 11.31 -10.52
CA LEU A 200 3.01 12.67 -10.44
C LEU A 200 3.47 13.42 -9.19
N GLN A 201 3.64 12.74 -8.06
CA GLN A 201 4.11 13.35 -6.80
C GLN A 201 5.46 14.06 -6.92
N ARG A 202 6.33 13.63 -7.85
CA ARG A 202 7.66 14.20 -8.07
C ARG A 202 7.83 14.96 -9.38
N THR A 203 7.03 14.64 -10.41
CA THR A 203 7.21 15.21 -11.77
C THR A 203 6.19 16.28 -12.11
N GLY A 204 4.93 16.13 -11.66
CA GLY A 204 3.83 16.99 -12.09
C GLY A 204 3.56 16.96 -13.60
N GLU A 205 3.92 15.88 -14.30
CA GLU A 205 3.81 15.83 -15.77
C GLU A 205 2.33 15.90 -16.24
N PRO A 206 1.97 16.85 -17.14
CA PRO A 206 0.58 17.11 -17.53
C PRO A 206 -0.08 15.97 -18.34
N ALA A 207 0.67 15.24 -19.16
CA ALA A 207 0.12 14.13 -19.92
C ALA A 207 -0.25 12.93 -19.02
N LEU A 208 0.46 12.70 -17.91
CA LEU A 208 0.14 11.71 -16.89
C LEU A 208 -1.16 12.06 -16.16
N TYR A 209 -1.38 13.33 -15.83
CA TYR A 209 -2.70 13.76 -15.33
C TYR A 209 -3.79 13.43 -16.34
N SER A 210 -3.56 13.73 -17.61
CA SER A 210 -4.54 13.47 -18.68
C SER A 210 -4.82 11.97 -18.86
N MET A 211 -3.81 11.12 -18.67
CA MET A 211 -3.96 9.65 -18.64
C MET A 211 -4.76 9.21 -17.40
N LEU A 212 -4.48 9.77 -16.23
CA LEU A 212 -5.15 9.46 -14.97
C LEU A 212 -6.64 9.82 -15.00
N TRP A 213 -7.01 10.97 -15.57
CA TRP A 213 -8.40 11.42 -15.62
C TRP A 213 -9.31 10.54 -16.48
N ARG A 214 -8.75 9.80 -17.44
CA ARG A 214 -9.48 8.84 -18.28
C ARG A 214 -9.75 7.50 -17.60
N ARG A 215 -9.21 7.30 -16.39
CA ARG A 215 -9.30 6.05 -15.64
C ARG A 215 -10.36 6.15 -14.53
N PRO A 216 -10.85 5.01 -14.01
CA PRO A 216 -11.74 5.03 -12.85
C PRO A 216 -11.13 5.82 -11.69
N ALA A 217 -11.97 6.64 -11.04
CA ALA A 217 -11.56 7.43 -9.90
C ALA A 217 -11.34 6.51 -8.69
N ASP A 218 -10.13 6.54 -8.14
CA ASP A 218 -9.76 5.87 -6.90
C ASP A 218 -9.11 6.85 -5.91
N GLN A 219 -8.67 6.34 -4.76
CA GLN A 219 -8.01 7.17 -3.76
C GLN A 219 -6.73 7.83 -4.28
N ASP A 220 -6.00 7.18 -5.20
CA ASP A 220 -4.79 7.72 -5.81
C ASP A 220 -5.10 8.85 -6.78
N ALA A 221 -6.15 8.73 -7.58
CA ALA A 221 -6.64 9.81 -8.45
C ALA A 221 -7.08 11.05 -7.65
N LEU A 222 -7.77 10.84 -6.53
CA LEU A 222 -8.15 11.94 -5.62
C LEU A 222 -6.93 12.60 -4.98
N ARG A 223 -5.93 11.81 -4.56
CA ARG A 223 -4.68 12.35 -4.01
C ARG A 223 -3.88 13.10 -5.07
N ALA A 224 -3.88 12.64 -6.32
CA ALA A 224 -3.20 13.32 -7.43
C ALA A 224 -3.76 14.73 -7.70
N LEU A 225 -5.03 14.99 -7.46
CA LEU A 225 -5.58 16.35 -7.59
C LEU A 225 -4.80 17.35 -6.71
N SER A 226 -4.51 16.96 -5.46
CA SER A 226 -3.75 17.82 -4.54
C SER A 226 -2.33 18.13 -5.00
N THR A 227 -1.74 17.34 -5.89
CA THR A 227 -0.38 17.59 -6.39
C THR A 227 -0.35 18.64 -7.50
N ILE A 228 -1.49 18.99 -8.11
CA ILE A 228 -1.54 19.97 -9.21
C ILE A 228 -0.99 21.32 -8.75
N ASN A 229 -1.49 21.85 -7.64
CA ASN A 229 -1.10 23.17 -7.11
C ASN A 229 0.37 23.25 -6.69
N ARG A 230 1.05 22.10 -6.52
CA ARG A 230 2.48 22.06 -6.21
C ARG A 230 3.34 22.35 -7.45
N PHE A 231 2.90 21.90 -8.63
CA PHE A 231 3.69 21.95 -9.87
C PHE A 231 3.17 22.95 -10.89
N HIS A 232 1.85 23.22 -10.87
CA HIS A 232 1.17 24.10 -11.82
C HIS A 232 0.46 25.21 -11.07
N HIS A 233 0.47 26.41 -11.66
CA HIS A 233 -0.17 27.60 -11.10
C HIS A 233 -0.94 28.33 -12.20
N GLY A 234 -1.95 29.12 -11.80
CA GLY A 234 -2.73 29.94 -12.74
C GLY A 234 -3.49 29.11 -13.77
N SER A 235 -3.39 29.48 -15.05
CA SER A 235 -4.18 28.89 -16.14
C SER A 235 -3.90 27.39 -16.35
N ALA A 236 -2.64 26.96 -16.23
CA ALA A 236 -2.28 25.54 -16.41
C ALA A 236 -2.91 24.65 -15.32
N ALA A 237 -2.95 25.13 -14.07
CA ALA A 237 -3.62 24.42 -12.98
C ALA A 237 -5.14 24.37 -13.22
N SER A 238 -5.74 25.47 -13.68
CA SER A 238 -7.18 25.47 -14.00
C SER A 238 -7.52 24.51 -15.13
N ASP A 239 -6.72 24.44 -16.19
CA ASP A 239 -6.97 23.54 -17.32
C ASP A 239 -6.94 22.07 -16.89
N LEU A 240 -5.98 21.70 -16.04
CA LEU A 240 -5.88 20.34 -15.50
C LEU A 240 -7.05 19.99 -14.58
N LEU A 241 -7.50 20.93 -13.74
CA LEU A 241 -8.65 20.73 -12.85
C LEU A 241 -9.99 20.68 -13.61
N ILE A 242 -10.13 21.50 -14.66
CA ILE A 242 -11.29 21.44 -15.57
C ILE A 242 -11.29 20.11 -16.35
N ALA A 243 -10.13 19.60 -16.76
CA ALA A 243 -10.04 18.28 -17.38
C ALA A 243 -10.44 17.17 -16.39
N ALA A 244 -10.01 17.28 -15.13
CA ALA A 244 -10.34 16.30 -14.09
C ALA A 244 -11.85 16.28 -13.76
N SER A 245 -12.54 17.43 -13.83
CA SER A 245 -13.98 17.49 -13.57
C SER A 245 -14.85 16.83 -14.64
N GLY A 246 -14.27 16.41 -15.77
CA GLY A 246 -14.91 15.53 -16.74
C GLY A 246 -15.15 14.11 -16.20
N ASN A 247 -14.43 13.68 -15.17
CA ASN A 247 -14.62 12.39 -14.52
C ASN A 247 -15.61 12.54 -13.35
N GLU A 248 -16.73 11.82 -13.39
CA GLU A 248 -17.80 11.95 -12.39
C GLU A 248 -17.31 11.71 -10.95
N GLY A 249 -16.39 10.76 -10.75
CA GLY A 249 -15.85 10.46 -9.43
C GLY A 249 -14.90 11.53 -8.87
N LEU A 250 -14.32 12.36 -9.73
CA LEU A 250 -13.38 13.41 -9.35
C LEU A 250 -13.99 14.81 -9.36
N LYS A 251 -15.13 15.00 -10.04
CA LYS A 251 -15.77 16.29 -10.27
C LYS A 251 -15.97 17.13 -9.01
N GLY A 252 -16.52 16.54 -7.95
CA GLY A 252 -16.72 17.26 -6.69
C GLY A 252 -15.42 17.76 -6.07
N ALA A 253 -14.36 16.94 -6.07
CA ALA A 253 -13.06 17.32 -5.52
C ALA A 253 -12.33 18.33 -6.41
N ALA A 254 -12.38 18.15 -7.73
CA ALA A 254 -11.78 19.05 -8.71
C ALA A 254 -12.40 20.46 -8.63
N LEU A 255 -13.72 20.56 -8.51
CA LEU A 255 -14.42 21.85 -8.37
C LEU A 255 -14.01 22.60 -7.09
N ARG A 256 -13.88 21.90 -5.96
CA ARG A 256 -13.39 22.48 -4.70
C ARG A 256 -11.96 23.00 -4.81
N GLN A 257 -11.08 22.27 -5.49
CA GLN A 257 -9.72 22.74 -5.69
C GLN A 257 -9.64 23.88 -6.70
N LEU A 258 -10.51 23.89 -7.72
CA LEU A 258 -10.60 24.96 -8.70
C LEU A 258 -11.03 26.28 -8.06
N SER A 259 -11.99 26.26 -7.13
CA SER A 259 -12.39 27.45 -6.38
C SER A 259 -11.33 27.93 -5.38
N ALA A 260 -10.49 27.01 -4.87
CA ALA A 260 -9.40 27.36 -3.97
C ALA A 260 -8.18 27.99 -4.67
N LEU A 261 -8.14 28.03 -6.00
CA LEU A 261 -7.08 28.70 -6.74
C LEU A 261 -7.15 30.22 -6.50
N SER A 262 -6.07 30.80 -5.99
CA SER A 262 -5.92 32.25 -5.81
C SER A 262 -4.65 32.73 -6.51
N PRO A 263 -4.73 33.71 -7.45
CA PRO A 263 -5.94 34.33 -8.02
C PRO A 263 -6.74 33.38 -8.95
N LEU A 264 -8.05 33.56 -9.06
CA LEU A 264 -8.87 32.72 -9.93
C LEU A 264 -8.62 33.03 -11.41
N PRO A 265 -8.20 32.05 -12.22
CA PRO A 265 -8.04 32.24 -13.66
C PRO A 265 -9.39 32.53 -14.35
N PRO A 266 -9.43 33.38 -15.39
CA PRO A 266 -10.68 33.74 -16.06
C PRO A 266 -11.40 32.55 -16.70
N GLN A 267 -10.67 31.50 -17.09
CA GLN A 267 -11.26 30.25 -17.58
C GLN A 267 -11.94 29.45 -16.47
N ALA A 268 -11.32 29.38 -15.28
CA ALA A 268 -11.91 28.74 -14.10
C ALA A 268 -13.23 29.44 -13.70
N GLN A 269 -13.24 30.77 -13.69
CA GLN A 269 -14.44 31.56 -13.40
C GLN A 269 -15.58 31.23 -14.38
N LYS A 270 -15.31 31.23 -15.69
CA LYS A 270 -16.30 30.88 -16.72
C LYS A 270 -16.83 29.45 -16.54
N TYR A 271 -15.96 28.50 -16.20
CA TYR A 271 -16.33 27.11 -15.99
C TYR A 271 -17.20 26.92 -14.74
N LEU A 272 -16.84 27.52 -13.59
CA LEU A 272 -17.63 27.49 -12.37
C LEU A 272 -19.02 28.13 -12.58
N LEU A 273 -19.08 29.26 -13.29
CA LEU A 273 -20.36 29.89 -13.63
C LEU A 273 -21.22 29.00 -14.55
N ALA A 274 -20.62 28.22 -15.45
CA ALA A 274 -21.34 27.25 -16.26
C ALA A 274 -21.88 26.09 -15.40
N GLU A 275 -21.05 25.52 -14.52
CA GLU A 275 -21.45 24.42 -13.63
C GLU A 275 -22.48 24.81 -12.56
N LEU A 276 -22.60 26.10 -12.20
CA LEU A 276 -23.73 26.58 -11.38
C LEU A 276 -25.10 26.22 -11.97
N SER A 277 -25.21 26.17 -13.30
CA SER A 277 -26.46 25.79 -13.98
C SER A 277 -26.80 24.30 -13.82
N ASN A 278 -25.83 23.48 -13.43
CA ASN A 278 -26.01 22.05 -13.25
C ASN A 278 -26.85 21.74 -11.99
N ARG A 279 -27.80 20.81 -12.09
CA ARG A 279 -28.71 20.48 -10.98
C ARG A 279 -28.02 19.74 -9.84
N GLN A 280 -26.99 18.96 -10.13
CA GLN A 280 -26.30 18.12 -9.13
C GLN A 280 -25.19 18.87 -8.37
N TYR A 281 -24.45 19.73 -9.07
CA TYR A 281 -23.26 20.41 -8.52
C TYR A 281 -23.47 21.91 -8.28
N GLY A 282 -24.60 22.49 -8.72
CA GLY A 282 -24.84 23.93 -8.62
C GLY A 282 -24.86 24.46 -7.18
N ALA A 283 -25.44 23.72 -6.24
CA ALA A 283 -25.44 24.12 -4.82
C ALA A 283 -24.02 24.10 -4.23
N LEU A 284 -23.21 23.11 -4.59
CA LEU A 284 -21.81 23.00 -4.16
C LEU A 284 -20.97 24.15 -4.72
N VAL A 285 -21.10 24.45 -6.01
CA VAL A 285 -20.36 25.56 -6.64
C VAL A 285 -20.81 26.92 -6.06
N ALA A 286 -22.09 27.09 -5.74
CA ALA A 286 -22.59 28.31 -5.11
C ALA A 286 -21.97 28.53 -3.72
N GLY A 287 -21.89 27.47 -2.90
CA GLY A 287 -21.22 27.53 -1.59
C GLY A 287 -19.73 27.88 -1.73
N LEU A 288 -19.03 27.23 -2.65
CA LEU A 288 -17.60 27.50 -2.89
C LEU A 288 -17.34 28.92 -3.38
N LEU A 289 -18.20 29.48 -4.23
CA LEU A 289 -18.06 30.85 -4.72
C LEU A 289 -18.41 31.92 -3.67
N MET A 290 -19.18 31.57 -2.62
CA MET A 290 -19.40 32.47 -1.48
C MET A 290 -18.18 32.54 -0.55
N GLU A 291 -17.38 31.48 -0.46
CA GLU A 291 -16.14 31.45 0.31
C GLU A 291 -15.00 32.21 -0.38
N VAL A 292 -15.06 32.35 -1.71
CA VAL A 292 -14.10 33.09 -2.52
C VAL A 292 -14.45 34.57 -2.50
N ASP A 293 -13.65 35.37 -1.79
CA ASP A 293 -13.88 36.80 -1.53
C ASP A 293 -13.55 37.70 -2.75
N GLU A 294 -14.04 37.35 -3.94
CA GLU A 294 -13.90 38.16 -5.17
C GLU A 294 -15.22 38.90 -5.50
N PRO A 295 -15.28 40.24 -5.39
CA PRO A 295 -16.52 41.02 -5.51
C PRO A 295 -17.16 40.92 -6.90
N GLN A 296 -16.36 40.71 -7.94
CA GLN A 296 -16.86 40.54 -9.32
C GLN A 296 -17.60 39.21 -9.47
N LEU A 297 -17.11 38.13 -8.86
CA LEU A 297 -17.74 36.81 -8.89
C LEU A 297 -19.06 36.79 -8.10
N LEU A 298 -19.10 37.44 -6.93
CA LEU A 298 -20.33 37.59 -6.15
C LEU A 298 -21.42 38.33 -6.93
N SER A 299 -21.05 39.39 -7.67
CA SER A 299 -22.00 40.12 -8.51
C SER A 299 -22.55 39.26 -9.68
N ALA A 300 -21.70 38.42 -10.27
CA ALA A 300 -22.10 37.50 -11.35
C ALA A 300 -22.98 36.35 -10.83
N LEU A 301 -22.68 35.84 -9.64
CA LEU A 301 -23.46 34.82 -8.94
C LEU A 301 -24.85 35.37 -8.56
N ALA A 302 -24.92 36.57 -7.99
CA ALA A 302 -26.19 37.23 -7.65
C ALA A 302 -27.07 37.44 -8.89
N ARG A 303 -26.50 37.87 -10.02
CA ARG A 303 -27.24 38.00 -11.29
C ARG A 303 -27.77 36.64 -11.79
N ARG A 304 -26.99 35.57 -11.71
CA ARG A 304 -27.42 34.23 -12.17
C ARG A 304 -28.46 33.59 -11.26
N LEU A 305 -28.34 33.75 -9.94
CA LEU A 305 -29.37 33.28 -9.00
C LEU A 305 -30.67 34.06 -9.19
N GLY A 306 -30.60 35.40 -9.33
CA GLY A 306 -31.77 36.24 -9.60
C GLY A 306 -32.48 35.93 -10.92
N GLN A 307 -31.79 35.38 -11.94
CA GLN A 307 -32.40 34.90 -13.17
C GLN A 307 -33.07 33.52 -13.02
N ARG A 308 -32.65 32.71 -12.05
CA ARG A 308 -33.19 31.36 -11.81
C ARG A 308 -34.49 31.38 -11.01
N ASP A 309 -34.68 32.40 -10.19
CA ASP A 309 -35.88 32.63 -9.38
C ASP A 309 -36.98 33.42 -10.11
N MET A 310 -36.82 33.73 -11.41
CA MET A 310 -37.93 34.28 -12.18
C MET A 310 -38.95 33.15 -12.42
N PRO A 311 -40.16 33.20 -11.84
CA PRO A 311 -41.19 32.22 -12.16
C PRO A 311 -41.46 32.28 -13.67
N PRO A 312 -41.82 31.16 -14.33
CA PRO A 312 -42.28 31.22 -15.70
C PRO A 312 -43.45 32.21 -15.74
N ILE A 313 -43.28 33.27 -16.53
CA ILE A 313 -44.34 34.24 -16.79
C ILE A 313 -45.49 33.43 -17.37
N ALA A 314 -46.51 33.17 -16.54
CA ALA A 314 -47.76 32.61 -17.01
C ALA A 314 -48.28 33.54 -18.12
N PRO A 315 -48.72 33.01 -19.27
CA PRO A 315 -49.30 33.86 -20.30
C PRO A 315 -50.52 34.54 -19.68
N SER A 316 -50.43 35.86 -19.54
CA SER A 316 -51.51 36.73 -19.09
C SER A 316 -52.72 36.51 -20.00
N LEU A 317 -53.76 35.89 -19.44
CA LEU A 317 -55.11 35.89 -20.00
C LEU A 317 -55.49 37.36 -20.24
N LEU A 318 -55.74 37.68 -21.51
CA LEU A 318 -56.33 38.94 -21.95
C LEU A 318 -57.63 39.19 -21.18
N PRO A 319 -57.87 40.41 -20.67
CA PRO A 319 -59.14 40.75 -20.06
C PRO A 319 -60.22 40.89 -21.14
N ASP A 320 -61.26 40.09 -20.99
CA ASP A 320 -62.48 40.13 -21.78
C ASP A 320 -63.19 41.48 -21.52
N SER A 321 -63.16 42.37 -22.50
CA SER A 321 -63.80 43.67 -22.44
C SER A 321 -65.29 43.51 -22.71
N GLY A 322 -66.10 43.64 -21.65
CA GLY A 322 -67.56 43.61 -21.77
C GLY A 322 -68.17 44.84 -22.44
N THR A 323 -69.19 44.57 -23.28
CA THR A 323 -70.45 45.33 -23.51
C THR A 323 -70.38 46.73 -24.14
N PRO A 324 -71.38 47.20 -24.94
CA PRO A 324 -72.82 47.10 -24.62
C PRO A 324 -73.84 46.91 -25.76
N ASP A 325 -75.09 46.83 -25.31
CA ASP A 325 -76.39 46.63 -25.96
C ASP A 325 -76.69 47.35 -27.29
N GLY A 326 -77.54 46.71 -28.11
CA GLY A 326 -78.08 47.31 -29.33
C GLY A 326 -79.14 46.50 -30.09
N GLN A 327 -80.26 46.18 -29.43
CA GLN A 327 -81.63 45.98 -29.97
C GLN A 327 -81.97 44.86 -31.01
N PRO A 328 -83.27 44.45 -31.06
CA PRO A 328 -83.72 43.15 -31.56
C PRO A 328 -84.37 43.24 -32.95
N GLY A 329 -84.58 42.10 -33.61
CA GLY A 329 -85.54 42.03 -34.71
C GLY A 329 -85.46 40.79 -35.59
N LEU A 330 -86.47 39.92 -35.39
CA LEU A 330 -87.07 38.94 -36.31
C LEU A 330 -86.27 37.66 -36.60
#